data_AF-A0A961X8E9-F1
#
_entry.id   AF-A0A961X8E9-F1
#
_cell.length_a   1.000
_cell.length_b   1.000
_cell.length_c   1.000
_cell.angle_alpha   90.00
_cell.angle_beta   90.00
_cell.angle_gamma   90.00
#
_symmetry.space_group_name_H-M   'P 1'
#
loop_
_entity.id
_entity.type
_entity.pdbx_description
1 polymer ?
#
loop_
_entity_poly.entity_id
_entity_poly.type
_entity_poly.pdbx_seq_one_letter_code
_entity_poly.pdbx_strand_id
1 'polypeptide(L)'
;MLSDLTAQQWMVSFGFICCSAFICGWIADRILGYAAFGVIGNWLMLLVGAYLGLYSYNAFGYRFHWDPPMTIAIAFGGALVMLFLSLSAKAAFKL
;
A
#
# COMPACT_ATOMS: atom_id res chain seq x y z
N MET A 1 -17.29 -2.17 -4.50
CA MET A 1 -16.50 -3.08 -3.64
C MET A 1 -15.73 -2.37 -2.52
N LEU A 2 -15.13 -1.19 -2.74
CA LEU A 2 -14.85 -0.26 -1.63
C LEU A 2 -16.10 0.57 -1.25
N SER A 3 -16.90 0.92 -2.26
CA SER A 3 -18.16 1.67 -2.16
C SER A 3 -19.36 0.85 -1.68
N ASP A 4 -19.26 -0.50 -1.71
CA ASP A 4 -20.33 -1.41 -1.29
C ASP A 4 -20.13 -1.91 0.14
N LEU A 5 -19.00 -1.55 0.77
CA LEU A 5 -18.73 -1.90 2.16
C LEU A 5 -19.60 -1.03 3.06
N THR A 6 -20.22 -1.66 4.05
CA THR A 6 -20.80 -0.91 5.16
C THR A 6 -19.70 -0.08 5.83
N ALA A 7 -20.05 1.11 6.35
CA ALA A 7 -19.08 2.04 6.95
C ALA A 7 -18.20 1.37 8.00
N GLN A 8 -18.76 0.42 8.77
CA GLN A 8 -18.03 -0.36 9.75
C GLN A 8 -16.98 -1.29 9.14
N GLN A 9 -17.29 -2.02 8.07
CA GLN A 9 -16.32 -2.88 7.38
C GLN A 9 -15.20 -2.05 6.72
N TRP A 10 -15.55 -0.87 6.20
CA TRP A 10 -14.56 0.06 5.67
C TRP A 10 -13.61 0.56 6.76
N MET A 11 -14.12 0.95 7.94
CA MET A 11 -13.28 1.39 9.06
C MET A 11 -12.34 0.30 9.56
N VAL A 12 -12.82 -0.95 9.67
CA VAL A 12 -11.99 -2.09 10.10
C VAL A 12 -10.89 -2.40 9.09
N SER A 13 -11.22 -2.45 7.80
CA SER A 13 -10.23 -2.68 6.74
C SER A 13 -9.21 -1.55 6.67
N PHE A 14 -9.64 -0.29 6.81
CA PHE A 14 -8.75 0.87 6.87
C PHE A 14 -7.81 0.80 8.08
N GLY A 15 -8.32 0.52 9.27
CA GLY A 15 -7.49 0.36 10.47
C GLY A 15 -6.45 -0.75 10.30
N PHE A 16 -6.84 -1.88 9.73
CA PHE A 16 -5.93 -3.00 9.49
C PHE A 16 -4.83 -2.68 8.47
N ILE A 17 -5.19 -2.07 7.34
CA ILE A 17 -4.23 -1.64 6.30
C ILE A 17 -3.30 -0.56 6.87
N CYS A 18 -3.83 0.37 7.65
CA CYS A 18 -3.05 1.43 8.29
C CYS A 18 -1.98 0.89 9.24
N CYS A 19 -2.37 -0.02 10.15
CA CYS A 19 -1.45 -0.64 11.10
C CYS A 19 -0.40 -1.52 10.40
N SER A 20 -0.83 -2.34 9.43
CA SER A 20 0.10 -3.21 8.69
C SER A 20 1.07 -2.40 7.83
N ALA A 21 0.59 -1.37 7.12
CA ALA A 21 1.44 -0.45 6.38
C ALA A 21 2.45 0.27 7.30
N PHE A 22 2.07 0.60 8.54
CA PHE A 22 2.98 1.25 9.48
C PHE A 22 4.12 0.33 9.89
N ILE A 23 3.81 -0.92 10.24
CA ILE A 23 4.82 -1.94 10.56
C ILE A 23 5.75 -2.15 9.36
N CYS A 24 5.19 -2.32 8.16
CA CYS A 24 5.97 -2.48 6.94
C CYS A 24 6.82 -1.24 6.60
N GLY A 25 6.29 -0.04 6.81
CA GLY A 25 7.01 1.23 6.57
C GLY A 25 8.18 1.40 7.51
N TRP A 26 8.02 1.02 8.78
CA TRP A 26 9.10 0.99 9.76
C TRP A 26 10.18 -0.04 9.41
N ILE A 27 9.79 -1.25 9.00
CA ILE A 27 10.74 -2.28 8.54
C ILE A 27 11.49 -1.80 7.29
N ALA A 28 10.77 -1.24 6.32
CA ALA A 28 11.36 -0.70 5.09
C ALA A 28 12.36 0.40 5.40
N ASP A 29 12.06 1.29 6.35
CA ASP A 29 12.99 2.34 6.80
C ASP A 29 14.29 1.76 7.36
N ARG A 30 14.19 0.70 8.18
CA ARG A 30 15.37 0.00 8.71
C ARG A 30 16.20 -0.70 7.64
N ILE A 31 15.57 -1.27 6.62
CA ILE A 31 16.26 -1.96 5.52
C ILE A 31 16.93 -0.95 4.58
N LEU A 32 16.25 0.15 4.26
CA LEU A 32 16.72 1.16 3.30
C LEU A 32 17.70 2.16 3.91
N GLY A 33 17.73 2.30 5.24
CA GLY A 33 18.64 3.20 5.95
C GLY A 33 18.55 4.63 5.43
N TYR A 34 19.68 5.22 5.03
CA TYR A 34 19.74 6.60 4.53
C TYR A 34 19.00 6.84 3.21
N ALA A 35 18.72 5.79 2.43
CA ALA A 35 17.97 5.92 1.18
C ALA A 35 16.46 6.12 1.43
N ALA A 36 15.97 5.78 2.62
CA ALA A 36 14.55 5.85 2.97
C ALA A 36 14.01 7.29 3.02
N PHE A 37 12.68 7.42 3.02
CA PHE A 37 11.97 8.69 3.27
C PHE A 37 11.65 8.90 4.76
N GLY A 38 12.25 8.11 5.65
CA GLY A 38 11.84 8.01 7.05
C GLY A 38 10.62 7.09 7.23
N VAL A 39 10.37 6.69 8.48
CA VAL A 39 9.26 5.81 8.87
C VAL A 39 7.90 6.33 8.36
N ILE A 40 7.62 7.63 8.56
CA ILE A 40 6.33 8.24 8.20
C ILE A 40 6.15 8.33 6.68
N GLY A 41 7.22 8.69 5.94
CA GLY A 41 7.18 8.78 4.48
C GLY A 41 6.95 7.43 3.82
N ASN A 42 7.68 6.40 4.26
CA ASN A 42 7.51 5.03 3.77
C ASN A 42 6.11 4.49 4.11
N TRP A 43 5.62 4.76 5.32
CA TRP A 43 4.26 4.38 5.72
C TRP A 43 3.19 4.97 4.80
N LEU A 44 3.23 6.28 4.53
CA LEU A 44 2.27 6.94 3.65
C LEU A 44 2.33 6.38 2.23
N MET A 45 3.54 6.15 1.69
CA MET A 45 3.71 5.57 0.36
C MET A 45 3.14 4.16 0.26
N LEU A 46 3.34 3.32 1.27
CA LEU A 46 2.78 1.97 1.32
C LEU A 46 1.26 2.00 1.45
N LEU A 47 0.71 2.88 2.30
CA LEU A 47 -0.73 3.04 2.48
C LEU A 47 -1.40 3.47 1.17
N VAL A 48 -0.87 4.52 0.52
CA VAL A 48 -1.39 5.02 -0.74
C VAL A 48 -1.24 3.96 -1.84
N GLY A 49 -0.09 3.30 -1.92
CA GLY A 49 0.15 2.23 -2.89
C GLY A 49 -0.81 1.04 -2.73
N ALA A 50 -1.13 0.64 -1.50
CA ALA A 50 -2.09 -0.43 -1.23
C ALA A 50 -3.49 -0.07 -1.75
N TYR A 51 -3.97 1.13 -1.44
CA TYR A 51 -5.29 1.59 -1.91
C TYR A 51 -5.34 1.81 -3.41
N LEU A 52 -4.29 2.40 -4.01
CA LEU A 52 -4.20 2.56 -5.46
C LEU A 52 -4.13 1.21 -6.17
N GLY A 53 -3.42 0.22 -5.63
CA GLY A 53 -3.38 -1.14 -6.15
C GLY A 53 -4.76 -1.78 -6.15
N LEU A 54 -5.47 -1.71 -5.03
CA LEU A 54 -6.84 -2.22 -4.92
C LEU A 54 -7.81 -1.48 -5.85
N TYR A 55 -7.68 -0.15 -5.95
CA TYR A 55 -8.53 0.67 -6.80
C TYR A 55 -8.30 0.40 -8.28
N SER A 56 -7.03 0.38 -8.72
CA SER A 56 -6.67 0.12 -10.11
C SER A 56 -7.14 -1.26 -10.55
N TYR A 57 -6.95 -2.28 -9.72
CA TYR A 57 -7.44 -3.63 -10.00
C TYR A 57 -8.97 -3.67 -10.15
N ASN A 58 -9.70 -2.92 -9.32
CA ASN A 58 -11.14 -2.77 -9.47
C ASN A 58 -11.53 -2.02 -10.77
N ALA A 59 -10.78 -0.98 -11.14
CA ALA A 59 -11.00 -0.20 -12.35
C ALA A 59 -10.78 -1.00 -13.63
N PHE A 60 -9.88 -1.99 -13.62
CA PHE A 60 -9.68 -2.94 -14.72
C PHE A 60 -10.79 -3.99 -14.86
N GLY A 61 -11.87 -3.90 -14.07
CA GLY A 61 -13.05 -4.75 -14.19
C GLY A 61 -12.95 -6.07 -13.43
N TYR A 62 -11.82 -6.35 -12.77
CA TYR A 62 -11.68 -7.51 -11.91
C TYR A 62 -12.34 -7.24 -10.56
N ARG A 63 -13.44 -7.95 -10.28
CA ARG A 63 -14.09 -7.94 -8.97
C ARG A 63 -13.39 -8.97 -8.08
N PHE A 64 -12.98 -8.57 -6.88
CA PHE A 64 -12.41 -9.49 -5.88
C PHE A 64 -13.51 -10.39 -5.30
N HIS A 65 -14.16 -11.25 -6.09
CA HIS A 65 -15.17 -12.16 -5.55
C HIS A 65 -14.47 -13.34 -4.87
N TRP A 66 -14.56 -13.40 -3.53
CA TRP A 66 -14.27 -14.57 -2.69
C TRP A 66 -12.84 -15.13 -2.69
N ASP A 67 -11.86 -14.36 -3.15
CA ASP A 67 -10.44 -14.71 -3.05
C ASP A 67 -9.67 -13.75 -2.12
N PRO A 68 -9.66 -14.01 -0.79
CA PRO A 68 -8.78 -13.34 0.16
C PRO A 68 -7.30 -13.30 -0.26
N PRO A 69 -6.68 -14.41 -0.75
CA PRO A 69 -5.24 -14.39 -1.06
C PRO A 69 -4.91 -13.42 -2.21
N MET A 70 -5.80 -13.32 -3.20
CA MET A 70 -5.60 -12.42 -4.34
C MET A 70 -5.68 -10.95 -3.91
N THR A 71 -6.63 -10.62 -3.05
CA THR A 71 -6.81 -9.27 -2.52
C THR A 71 -5.59 -8.81 -1.71
N ILE A 72 -5.05 -9.71 -0.88
CA ILE A 72 -3.83 -9.46 -0.11
C ILE A 72 -2.63 -9.26 -1.05
N ALA A 73 -2.47 -10.12 -2.05
CA ALA A 73 -1.37 -10.02 -3.02
C ALA A 73 -1.39 -8.70 -3.79
N ILE A 74 -2.57 -8.21 -4.17
CA ILE A 74 -2.73 -6.94 -4.89
C ILE A 74 -2.48 -5.74 -3.99
N ALA A 75 -2.98 -5.77 -2.74
CA ALA A 75 -2.73 -4.70 -1.77
C ALA A 75 -1.23 -4.57 -1.45
N PHE A 76 -0.57 -5.70 -1.14
CA PHE A 76 0.88 -5.71 -0.89
C PHE A 76 1.69 -5.38 -2.14
N GLY A 77 1.31 -5.93 -3.29
CA GLY A 77 1.96 -5.64 -4.57
C GLY A 77 1.88 -4.15 -4.93
N GLY A 78 0.71 -3.53 -4.78
CA GLY A 78 0.52 -2.10 -5.01
C GLY A 78 1.35 -1.24 -4.06
N ALA A 79 1.40 -1.61 -2.78
CA ALA A 79 2.23 -0.93 -1.79
C ALA A 79 3.73 -0.98 -2.17
N LEU A 80 4.24 -2.16 -2.50
CA LEU A 80 5.64 -2.35 -2.88
C LEU A 80 6.00 -1.64 -4.18
N VAL A 81 5.13 -1.70 -5.19
CA VAL A 81 5.34 -0.98 -6.47
C VAL A 81 5.45 0.52 -6.22
N MET A 82 4.56 1.09 -5.39
CA MET A 82 4.60 2.52 -5.07
C MET A 82 5.88 2.91 -4.32
N LEU A 83 6.29 2.10 -3.34
CA LEU A 83 7.54 2.31 -2.61
C LEU A 83 8.75 2.20 -3.55
N PHE A 84 8.76 1.23 -4.46
CA PHE A 84 9.86 1.05 -5.42
C PHE A 84 9.93 2.20 -6.43
N LEU A 85 8.80 2.65 -6.95
CA LEU A 85 8.73 3.79 -7.88
C LEU A 85 9.20 5.08 -7.21
N SER A 86 8.76 5.35 -5.98
CA SER A 86 9.18 6.54 -5.24
C SER A 86 10.67 6.53 -4.90
N LEU A 87 11.22 5.38 -4.51
CA LEU A 87 12.67 5.21 -4.31
C LEU A 87 13.46 5.39 -5.61
N SER A 88 12.97 4.82 -6.71
CA SER A 88 13.59 4.96 -8.03
C SER A 88 13.59 6.42 -8.49
N ALA A 89 12.49 7.13 -8.27
CA ALA A 89 12.40 8.57 -8.54
C ALA A 89 13.40 9.36 -7.69
N LYS A 90 13.47 9.11 -6.38
CA LYS A 90 14.43 9.76 -5.49
C LYS A 90 15.87 9.52 -5.95
N ALA A 91 16.21 8.28 -6.29
CA ALA A 91 17.52 7.90 -6.80
C ALA A 91 17.84 8.60 -8.14
N ALA A 92 16.87 8.69 -9.06
CA ALA A 92 17.04 9.36 -10.35
C ALA A 92 17.23 10.88 -10.20
N PHE A 93 16.51 11.51 -9.26
CA PHE A 93 16.59 12.95 -9.01
C PHE A 93 17.68 13.36 -8.02
N LYS A 94 18.44 12.41 -7.45
CA LYS A 94 19.47 12.64 -6.41
C LYS A 94 18.98 13.54 -5.26
N LEU A 95 17.73 13.37 -4.87
CA LEU A 95 17.15 13.98 -3.66
C LEU A 95 17.52 13.16 -2.41
#